data_AF-A0A7S2UR06-F1
#
_entry.id   AF-A0A7S2UR06-F1
#
_cell.length_a   1.000
_cell.length_b   1.000
_cell.length_c   1.000
_cell.angle_alpha   90.00
_cell.angle_beta   90.00
_cell.angle_gamma   90.00
#
_symmetry.space_group_name_H-M   'P 1'
#
loop_
_entity.id
_entity.type
_entity.pdbx_description
1 polymer ?
#
loop_
_entity_poly.entity_id
_entity_poly.type
_entity_poly.pdbx_seq_one_letter_code
_entity_poly.pdbx_strand_id
1 'polypeptide(L)'
;EEEEEEEEKELVANVTILEQGPHHMVVAKPPGVVCHHGGRVGSRSRKKKNMEQDDEEAEEIPMLQRVRDALGGKRHVNLVHRLDRGASGCLLFTFADDPTTTA
;
A
#
# COMPACT_ATOMS: atom_id res chain seq x y z
N GLU A 1 4.48 -3.31 37.88
CA GLU A 1 5.63 -2.93 37.06
C GLU A 1 5.56 -3.81 35.80
N GLU A 2 4.43 -3.86 35.09
CA GLU A 2 3.98 -2.90 34.04
C GLU A 2 5.17 -2.58 33.11
N GLU A 3 5.49 -3.49 32.20
CA GLU A 3 5.00 -3.51 30.80
C GLU A 3 5.35 -2.21 30.06
N GLU A 4 6.63 -2.02 29.78
CA GLU A 4 7.10 -1.17 28.69
C GLU A 4 7.60 -2.10 27.57
N GLU A 5 6.66 -2.75 26.87
CA GLU A 5 6.93 -3.25 25.53
C GLU A 5 7.09 -2.00 24.64
N GLU A 6 8.34 -1.59 24.44
CA GLU A 6 8.71 -0.62 23.43
C GLU A 6 8.22 -1.12 22.08
N GLU A 7 7.07 -0.57 21.68
CA GLU A 7 6.45 -0.77 20.37
C GLU A 7 7.42 -0.19 19.34
N GLU A 8 8.32 -1.04 18.83
CA GLU A 8 9.13 -0.81 17.65
C GLU A 8 8.17 -0.65 16.46
N LYS A 9 7.62 0.56 16.33
CA LYS A 9 6.92 1.01 15.14
C LYS A 9 7.97 1.17 14.04
N GLU A 10 8.40 0.03 13.51
CA GLU A 10 8.94 -0.04 12.15
C GLU A 10 7.98 0.79 11.28
N LEU A 11 8.51 1.80 10.58
CA LEU A 11 7.73 2.66 9.69
C LEU A 11 7.28 1.83 8.48
N VAL A 12 6.36 0.90 8.71
CA VAL A 12 5.81 -0.01 7.71
C VAL A 12 4.90 0.83 6.82
N ALA A 13 5.55 1.48 5.85
CA ALA A 13 5.02 2.28 4.77
C ALA A 13 4.15 3.48 5.16
N ASN A 14 4.51 4.66 4.64
CA ASN A 14 3.75 5.93 4.76
C ASN A 14 2.29 5.81 4.27
N VAL A 15 1.40 5.24 5.08
CA VAL A 15 -0.04 5.14 4.83
C VAL A 15 -0.75 5.94 5.90
N THR A 16 -1.45 6.99 5.49
CA THR A 16 -2.33 7.75 6.38
C THR A 16 -3.73 7.15 6.28
N ILE A 17 -4.18 6.48 7.34
CA ILE A 17 -5.56 5.99 7.44
C ILE A 17 -6.44 7.17 7.86
N LEU A 18 -7.46 7.48 7.05
CA LEU A 18 -8.42 8.56 7.30
C LEU A 18 -9.65 8.06 8.04
N GLU A 19 -10.09 6.84 7.74
CA GLU A 19 -11.22 6.17 8.39
C GLU A 19 -11.06 4.66 8.26
N GLN A 20 -11.52 3.92 9.26
CA GLN A 20 -11.56 2.46 9.24
C GLN A 20 -12.88 1.97 9.84
N GLY A 21 -13.72 1.38 8.99
CA GLY A 21 -14.97 0.76 9.38
C GLY A 21 -14.88 -0.77 9.48
N PRO A 22 -16.00 -1.46 9.74
CA PRO A 22 -16.02 -2.92 9.85
C PRO A 22 -15.62 -3.65 8.55
N HIS A 23 -16.02 -3.08 7.41
CA HIS A 23 -15.89 -3.69 6.07
C HIS A 23 -15.04 -2.87 5.10
N HIS A 24 -14.57 -1.70 5.51
CA HIS A 24 -13.84 -0.79 4.63
C HIS A 24 -12.80 0.04 5.36
N MET A 25 -11.94 0.68 4.57
CA MET A 25 -10.94 1.61 5.05
C MET A 25 -10.72 2.69 3.99
N VAL A 26 -10.60 3.94 4.43
CA VAL A 26 -10.25 5.07 3.60
C VAL A 26 -8.84 5.51 3.94
N VAL A 27 -7.96 5.60 2.93
CA VAL A 27 -6.57 6.02 3.11
C VAL A 27 -6.24 7.23 2.24
N ALA A 28 -5.33 8.07 2.72
CA ALA A 28 -4.80 9.20 1.96
C ALA A 28 -3.67 8.72 1.04
N LYS A 29 -3.85 8.89 -0.26
CA LYS A 29 -2.83 8.66 -1.27
C LYS A 29 -2.01 9.94 -1.48
N PRO A 30 -0.68 9.90 -1.31
CA PRO A 30 0.19 11.00 -1.71
C PRO A 30 0.34 11.09 -3.25
N PRO A 31 0.68 12.28 -3.80
CA PRO A 31 1.06 12.38 -5.20
C PRO A 31 2.35 11.59 -5.47
N GLY A 32 2.55 11.14 -6.70
CA GLY A 32 3.75 10.41 -7.12
C GLY A 32 3.68 8.88 -6.93
N VAL A 33 2.77 8.38 -6.09
CA VAL A 33 2.64 6.94 -5.80
C VAL A 33 1.57 6.28 -6.65
N VAL A 34 1.84 5.09 -7.21
CA VAL A 34 0.84 4.32 -7.95
C VAL A 34 -0.10 3.53 -7.03
N CYS A 35 -1.36 3.33 -7.46
CA CYS A 35 -2.33 2.59 -6.64
C CYS A 35 -2.07 1.06 -6.61
N HIS A 36 -1.75 0.47 -7.76
CA HIS A 36 -1.37 -0.95 -7.90
C HIS A 36 -0.35 -1.09 -9.05
N HIS A 37 0.41 -2.19 -9.06
CA HIS A 37 1.27 -2.54 -10.19
C HIS A 37 0.42 -2.89 -11.42
N GLY A 38 0.42 -2.02 -12.43
CA GLY A 38 -0.07 -2.38 -13.77
C GLY A 38 1.08 -2.86 -14.66
N GLY A 39 0.80 -3.71 -15.65
CA GLY A 39 1.80 -4.17 -16.63
C GLY A 39 2.57 -3.06 -17.36
N ARG A 40 2.02 -1.83 -17.40
CA ARG A 40 2.70 -0.63 -17.94
C ARG A 40 3.70 0.04 -16.99
N VAL A 41 3.55 -0.11 -15.67
CA VAL A 41 4.44 0.51 -14.68
C VAL A 41 5.78 -0.25 -14.65
N GLY A 42 5.73 -1.59 -14.66
CA GLY A 42 6.93 -2.43 -14.74
C GLY A 42 7.67 -2.36 -16.09
N SER A 43 6.97 -2.08 -17.20
CA SER A 43 7.59 -2.01 -18.53
C SER A 43 8.49 -0.77 -18.74
N ARG A 44 8.17 0.37 -18.11
CA ARG A 44 9.01 1.58 -18.22
C ARG A 44 10.21 1.55 -17.28
N SER A 45 10.05 0.99 -16.07
CA SER A 45 11.15 0.78 -15.13
C SER A 45 12.22 -0.16 -15.72
N ARG A 46 11.82 -1.25 -16.38
CA ARG A 46 12.78 -2.18 -17.00
C ARG A 46 13.54 -1.63 -18.20
N LYS A 47 13.01 -0.61 -18.90
CA LYS A 47 13.70 -0.03 -20.08
C LYS A 47 14.86 0.90 -19.70
N LYS A 48 14.90 1.39 -18.46
CA LYS A 48 16.01 2.20 -17.93
C LYS A 48 17.13 1.35 -17.31
N LYS A 49 16.91 0.04 -17.10
CA LYS A 49 17.85 -0.92 -16.49
C LYS A 49 19.05 -1.30 -17.36
N ASN A 50 19.14 -0.77 -18.60
CA ASN A 50 20.26 -1.01 -19.52
C ASN A 50 21.22 0.19 -19.66
N MET A 51 21.16 1.16 -18.75
CA MET A 51 22.13 2.26 -18.72
C MET A 51 22.66 2.37 -17.30
N GLU A 52 23.95 2.11 -17.18
CA GLU A 52 24.80 2.19 -15.99
C GLU A 52 24.41 3.35 -15.07
N GLN A 53 23.92 3.07 -13.84
CA GLN A 53 24.07 4.02 -12.74
C GLN A 53 23.76 3.40 -11.36
N ASP A 54 24.77 3.50 -10.49
CA ASP A 54 24.77 3.24 -9.06
C ASP A 54 23.87 4.23 -8.29
N ASP A 55 22.56 4.02 -8.34
CA ASP A 55 21.64 4.50 -7.32
C ASP A 55 20.59 3.42 -7.10
N GLU A 56 20.49 2.93 -5.87
CA GLU A 56 19.40 2.09 -5.38
C GLU A 56 18.08 2.90 -5.49
N GLU A 57 17.52 3.05 -6.70
CA GLU A 57 16.14 3.48 -6.92
C GLU A 57 15.25 2.36 -6.33
N ALA A 58 15.03 2.42 -5.02
CA ALA A 58 14.18 1.51 -4.28
C ALA A 58 12.87 1.32 -5.06
N GLU A 59 12.53 0.07 -5.39
CA GLU A 59 11.35 -0.23 -6.18
C GLU A 59 10.14 0.44 -5.52
N GLU A 60 9.46 1.30 -6.28
CA GLU A 60 8.37 2.10 -5.72
C GLU A 60 7.22 1.20 -5.28
N ILE A 61 7.03 1.11 -3.96
CA ILE A 61 5.96 0.29 -3.37
C ILE A 61 4.60 0.96 -3.66
N PRO A 62 3.65 0.29 -4.35
CA PRO A 62 2.32 0.83 -4.65
C PRO A 62 1.44 0.91 -3.40
N MET A 63 0.42 1.77 -3.41
CA MET A 63 -0.50 1.93 -2.27
C MET A 63 -1.14 0.62 -1.82
N LEU A 64 -1.54 -0.26 -2.76
CA LEU A 64 -2.12 -1.56 -2.39
C LEU A 64 -1.18 -2.39 -1.52
N GLN A 65 0.13 -2.38 -1.81
CA GLN A 65 1.10 -3.14 -1.02
C GLN A 65 1.32 -2.46 0.33
N ARG A 66 1.53 -1.13 0.35
CA ARG A 66 1.69 -0.36 1.59
C ARG A 66 0.54 -0.58 2.57
N VAL A 67 -0.69 -0.62 2.07
CA VAL A 67 -1.88 -0.85 2.90
C VAL A 67 -1.91 -2.29 3.44
N ARG A 68 -1.47 -3.29 2.68
CA ARG A 68 -1.38 -4.67 3.16
C ARG A 68 -0.29 -4.84 4.22
N ASP A 69 0.84 -4.17 4.03
CA ASP A 69 1.96 -4.18 4.97
C ASP A 69 1.55 -3.50 6.28
N ALA A 70 0.86 -2.35 6.22
CA ALA A 70 0.33 -1.65 7.39
C ALA A 70 -0.71 -2.48 8.19
N LEU A 71 -1.37 -3.45 7.55
CA LEU A 71 -2.27 -4.41 8.20
C LEU A 71 -1.54 -5.68 8.69
N GLY A 72 -0.21 -5.72 8.61
CA GLY A 72 0.62 -6.85 9.01
C GLY A 72 0.36 -8.13 8.21
N GLY A 73 -0.17 -8.01 6.99
CA GLY A 73 -0.57 -9.17 6.16
C GLY A 73 -1.72 -10.01 6.71
N LYS A 74 -2.30 -9.65 7.86
CA LYS A 74 -3.34 -10.43 8.56
C LYS A 74 -4.70 -10.36 7.87
N ARG A 75 -4.96 -9.28 7.13
CA ARG A 75 -6.24 -9.04 6.48
C ARG A 75 -6.06 -8.64 5.03
N HIS A 76 -6.73 -9.36 4.13
CA HIS A 76 -6.75 -9.03 2.72
C HIS A 76 -7.62 -7.80 2.47
N VAL A 77 -7.15 -6.92 1.59
CA VAL A 77 -7.88 -5.73 1.13
C VAL A 77 -7.98 -5.71 -0.39
N ASN A 78 -9.09 -5.17 -0.86
CA ASN A 78 -9.39 -4.91 -2.26
C ASN A 78 -9.43 -3.40 -2.50
N LEU A 79 -8.68 -2.93 -3.48
CA LEU A 79 -8.73 -1.55 -3.94
C LEU A 79 -9.99 -1.35 -4.80
N VAL A 80 -10.90 -0.47 -4.38
CA VAL A 80 -12.21 -0.29 -5.06
C VAL A 80 -12.11 0.60 -6.30
N HIS A 81 -11.24 1.60 -6.25
CA HIS A 81 -11.02 2.54 -7.36
C HIS A 81 -9.57 3.01 -7.39
N ARG A 82 -9.18 3.76 -8.41
CA ARG A 82 -7.81 4.26 -8.57
C ARG A 82 -7.76 5.77 -8.73
N LEU A 83 -6.63 6.32 -8.33
CA LEU A 83 -6.18 7.67 -8.68
C LEU A 83 -4.94 7.56 -9.58
N ASP A 84 -4.74 8.55 -10.43
CA ASP A 84 -3.53 8.64 -11.25
C ASP A 84 -2.28 8.84 -10.38
N ARG A 85 -1.11 8.53 -10.94
CA ARG A 85 0.17 8.62 -10.23
C ARG A 85 0.35 9.99 -9.58
N GLY A 86 0.14 11.07 -10.34
CA GLY A 86 0.29 12.45 -9.87
C GLY A 86 -0.84 12.97 -8.99
N ALA A 87 -1.98 12.28 -8.91
CA ALA A 87 -3.13 12.74 -8.13
C ALA A 87 -2.98 12.39 -6.65
N SER A 88 -3.28 13.31 -5.76
CA SER A 88 -3.45 13.06 -4.31
C SER A 88 -4.93 12.95 -3.96
N GLY A 89 -5.27 12.25 -2.89
CA GLY A 89 -6.65 12.18 -2.40
C GLY A 89 -6.99 10.87 -1.71
N CYS A 90 -8.28 10.62 -1.51
CA CYS A 90 -8.76 9.44 -0.80
C CYS A 90 -8.80 8.21 -1.71
N LEU A 91 -8.38 7.07 -1.18
CA LEU A 91 -8.60 5.74 -1.76
C LEU A 91 -9.49 4.93 -0.81
N LEU A 92 -10.54 4.33 -1.36
CA LEU A 92 -11.38 3.37 -0.68
C LEU A 92 -10.85 1.94 -0.89
N PHE A 93 -10.67 1.23 0.23
CA PHE A 93 -10.40 -0.20 0.29
C PHE A 93 -11.55 -0.92 0.97
N THR A 94 -11.87 -2.12 0.50
CA THR A 94 -12.76 -3.05 1.22
C THR A 94 -11.95 -4.21 1.78
N PHE A 95 -12.35 -4.73 2.94
CA PHE A 95 -11.77 -5.97 3.44
C PHE A 95 -12.33 -7.15 2.65
N ALA A 96 -11.46 -8.10 2.31
CA ALA A 96 -11.94 -9.38 1.81
C ALA A 96 -12.59 -10.15 2.97
N ASP A 97 -13.63 -10.92 2.65
CA ASP A 97 -14.18 -11.88 3.61
C ASP A 97 -13.11 -12.92 3.96
N ASP A 98 -13.06 -13.27 5.24
CA ASP A 98 -12.22 -14.36 5.70
C ASP A 98 -12.77 -15.66 5.07
N PRO A 99 -12.00 -16.40 4.24
CA PRO A 99 -12.50 -17.62 3.60
C PRO A 99 -12.96 -18.66 4.63
N THR A 100 -12.57 -18.51 5.89
CA THR A 100 -12.98 -19.33 7.02
C THR A 100 -14.41 -19.04 7.52
N THR A 101 -15.03 -17.94 7.09
CA THR A 101 -16.37 -17.48 7.53
C THR A 101 -17.51 -17.90 6.60
N THR A 102 -17.22 -18.43 5.41
CA THR A 102 -18.26 -19.01 4.54
C THR A 102 -18.46 -20.49 4.84
N ALA A 103 -19.65 -20.80 5.35
CA ALA A 103 -20.18 -22.12 5.69
C ALA A 103 -20.18 -23.15 4.55
#